data_AF-A0A1D6KDC9-F1
#
_entry.id   AF-A0A1D6KDC9-F1
#
_cell.length_a   1.000
_cell.length_b   1.000
_cell.length_c   1.000
_cell.angle_alpha   90.00
_cell.angle_beta   90.00
_cell.angle_gamma   90.00
#
_symmetry.space_group_name_H-M   'P 1'
#
loop_
_entity.id
_entity.type
_entity.pdbx_description
1 polymer ?
#
loop_
_entity_poly.entity_id
_entity_poly.type
_entity_poly.pdbx_seq_one_letter_code
_entity_poly.pdbx_strand_id
1 'polypeptide(L)'
;MSLQKLGKAMEAAKQCKSVLDAVESIFQCGIPGVMVEQKLQETVSKSVELLPELWKQAGAYQEALASYRRALLSQWNLDDECCTRIQKRFAVFLLYGGVEAAPPSLASQTEGSFVPRNNLEEAILLLMILLKKWFLGKTHWDPSVMEHLTFALSLCGQTSIIAKHLEEVLPGIYPRTERWYSLALCYFAVSHNEAALNLLRKSLNKKYAKRAVRDAESSDGHLKSVALHVLGSCLSRKSKVASSDHQRSVLQAEALKSLNEAISLDRHNPELLFELGIEYAEQRNMHAALKCAKEFIDVTGGSVSKGWRLLLLVLSAQQRYSEAEVVTDAALDETAKWEQGPLLRIRAKLKVAQALPMEAVEAYRTLLALVQAQRKAYGSVKNGTEDNEDKVREVEVWHGLANLYSSLSYWRDAEICLQKAKALKTYSATTLHVEGNKHELHEKIQDAVAAYFNAISMEVEHVPSKVSIGALLSKQGPKFLPVARCFLSDALRLEPTNRMAWFYLGEVHKQDGRLADAADCFQAASMLEDSDPVESFRSL
;
A
#
# COMPACT_ATOMS: atom_id res chain seq x y z
N MET A 1 -45.10 -33.33 23.09
CA MET A 1 -44.52 -32.51 22.01
C MET A 1 -44.08 -31.19 22.61
N SER A 2 -42.87 -30.70 22.34
CA SER A 2 -42.45 -29.38 22.82
C SER A 2 -43.34 -28.30 22.18
N LEU A 3 -43.85 -27.36 22.98
CA LEU A 3 -44.72 -26.25 22.51
C LEU A 3 -44.09 -25.42 21.38
N GLN A 4 -42.76 -25.42 21.30
CA GLN A 4 -41.97 -24.84 20.22
C GLN A 4 -42.24 -25.50 18.85
N LYS A 5 -42.47 -26.82 18.81
CA LYS A 5 -42.81 -27.56 17.57
C LYS A 5 -44.27 -27.33 17.13
N LEU A 6 -45.09 -26.72 17.98
CA LEU A 6 -46.51 -26.44 17.74
C LEU A 6 -46.78 -24.96 17.36
N GLY A 7 -45.73 -24.16 17.13
CA GLY A 7 -45.85 -22.74 16.73
C GLY A 7 -46.28 -21.80 17.86
N LYS A 8 -46.35 -22.26 19.11
CA LYS A 8 -46.82 -21.49 20.27
C LYS A 8 -45.67 -20.87 21.06
N ALA A 9 -44.86 -20.05 20.40
CA ALA A 9 -43.64 -19.46 21.00
C ALA A 9 -43.93 -18.62 22.26
N MET A 10 -45.04 -17.88 22.28
CA MET A 10 -45.42 -17.02 23.41
C MET A 10 -45.82 -17.80 24.67
N GLU A 11 -46.56 -18.91 24.52
CA GLU A 11 -46.93 -19.78 25.66
C GLU A 11 -45.68 -20.47 26.23
N ALA A 12 -44.78 -20.94 25.36
CA ALA A 12 -43.50 -21.54 25.77
C ALA A 12 -42.61 -20.53 26.52
N ALA A 13 -42.51 -19.29 26.05
CA ALA A 13 -41.72 -18.25 26.70
C ALA A 13 -42.26 -17.93 28.11
N LYS A 14 -43.58 -17.84 28.29
CA LYS A 14 -44.22 -17.63 29.60
C LYS A 14 -43.94 -18.78 30.57
N GLN A 15 -43.98 -20.03 30.09
CA GLN A 15 -43.64 -21.20 30.91
C GLN A 15 -42.16 -21.18 31.33
N CYS A 16 -41.24 -20.97 30.39
CA CYS A 16 -39.81 -20.83 30.70
C CYS A 16 -39.54 -19.70 31.71
N LYS A 17 -40.21 -18.54 31.55
CA LYS A 17 -40.10 -17.43 32.51
C LYS A 17 -40.57 -17.84 33.91
N SER A 18 -41.72 -18.50 34.03
CA SER A 18 -42.25 -18.94 35.34
C SER A 18 -41.33 -19.92 36.07
N VAL A 19 -40.65 -20.81 35.34
CA VAL A 19 -39.66 -21.73 35.90
C VAL A 19 -38.46 -20.95 36.45
N LEU A 20 -37.94 -19.96 35.71
CA LEU A 20 -36.82 -19.14 36.16
C LEU A 20 -37.19 -18.22 37.34
N ASP A 21 -38.40 -17.64 37.34
CA ASP A 21 -38.92 -16.84 38.46
C ASP A 21 -39.04 -17.68 39.75
N ALA A 22 -39.50 -18.93 39.64
CA ALA A 22 -39.57 -19.85 40.76
C ALA A 22 -38.17 -20.20 41.32
N VAL A 23 -37.19 -20.41 40.44
CA VAL A 23 -35.81 -20.71 40.84
C VAL A 23 -35.16 -19.52 41.56
N GLU A 24 -35.31 -18.30 41.06
CA GLU A 24 -34.80 -17.09 41.75
C GLU A 24 -35.47 -16.86 43.11
N SER A 25 -36.77 -17.14 43.22
CA SER A 25 -37.49 -17.06 44.50
C SER A 25 -36.95 -18.05 45.54
N ILE A 26 -36.42 -19.19 45.11
CA ILE A 26 -35.84 -20.22 45.99
C ILE A 26 -34.38 -19.87 46.34
N PHE A 27 -33.65 -19.25 45.42
CA PHE A 27 -32.22 -18.95 45.56
C PHE A 27 -31.92 -17.45 45.46
N GLN A 28 -32.34 -16.67 46.46
CA GLN A 28 -32.19 -15.21 46.49
C GLN A 28 -30.73 -14.72 46.42
N CYS A 29 -29.75 -15.53 46.82
CA CYS A 29 -28.32 -15.21 46.80
C CYS A 29 -27.51 -16.00 45.75
N GLY A 30 -28.18 -16.52 44.72
CA GLY A 30 -27.56 -17.37 43.69
C GLY A 30 -27.54 -18.86 44.08
N ILE A 31 -27.32 -19.71 43.08
CA ILE A 31 -27.37 -21.17 43.23
C ILE A 31 -26.07 -21.68 43.89
N PRO A 32 -26.08 -22.25 45.12
CA PRO A 32 -24.88 -22.75 45.78
C PRO A 32 -24.32 -23.99 45.06
N GLY A 33 -23.04 -23.96 44.67
CA GLY A 33 -22.41 -25.02 43.85
C GLY A 33 -22.29 -26.42 44.47
N VAL A 34 -22.76 -26.64 45.71
CA VAL A 34 -22.54 -27.88 46.47
C VAL A 34 -23.85 -28.68 46.69
N MET A 35 -25.03 -28.12 46.41
CA MET A 35 -26.32 -28.75 46.80
C MET A 35 -27.41 -28.73 45.72
N VAL A 36 -27.06 -28.65 44.44
CA VAL A 36 -28.04 -28.71 43.35
C VAL A 36 -27.88 -30.00 42.54
N GLU A 37 -28.99 -30.73 42.39
CA GLU A 37 -29.06 -31.87 41.47
C GLU A 37 -28.60 -31.42 40.08
N GLN A 38 -27.61 -32.11 39.51
CA GLN A 38 -27.01 -31.80 38.21
C GLN A 38 -28.07 -31.58 37.09
N LYS A 39 -29.19 -32.30 37.16
CA LYS A 39 -30.34 -32.18 36.24
C LYS A 39 -31.09 -30.86 36.38
N LEU A 40 -31.22 -30.30 37.59
CA LEU A 40 -31.86 -29.02 37.82
C LEU A 40 -30.99 -27.89 37.25
N GLN A 41 -29.68 -27.93 37.49
CA GLN A 41 -28.74 -26.94 36.93
C GLN A 41 -28.70 -26.98 35.39
N GLU A 42 -28.74 -28.17 34.79
CA GLU A 42 -28.83 -28.34 33.33
C GLU A 42 -30.15 -27.79 32.76
N THR A 43 -31.25 -27.99 33.47
CA THR A 43 -32.58 -27.47 33.09
C THR A 43 -32.62 -25.95 33.19
N VAL A 44 -32.03 -25.38 34.24
CA VAL A 44 -31.89 -23.92 34.41
C VAL A 44 -31.02 -23.34 33.31
N SER A 45 -29.83 -23.90 33.04
CA SER A 45 -28.93 -23.43 31.98
C SER A 45 -29.61 -23.42 30.61
N LYS A 46 -30.30 -24.52 30.24
CA LYS A 46 -31.07 -24.59 28.99
C LYS A 46 -32.24 -23.60 28.95
N SER A 47 -32.93 -23.40 30.07
CA SER A 47 -34.07 -22.48 30.16
C SER A 47 -33.64 -21.02 30.03
N VAL A 48 -32.53 -20.64 30.66
CA VAL A 48 -31.91 -19.31 30.55
C VAL A 48 -31.44 -19.05 29.11
N GLU A 49 -30.85 -20.05 28.45
CA GLU A 49 -30.39 -19.93 27.07
C GLU A 49 -31.55 -19.82 26.05
N LEU A 50 -32.64 -20.56 26.25
CA LEU A 50 -33.76 -20.64 25.30
C LEU A 50 -34.77 -19.48 25.44
N LEU A 51 -34.96 -18.94 26.65
CA LEU A 51 -35.99 -17.93 26.91
C LEU A 51 -35.90 -16.70 25.98
N PRO A 52 -34.73 -16.08 25.74
CA PRO A 52 -34.64 -14.92 24.84
C PRO A 52 -35.01 -15.27 23.38
N GLU A 53 -34.67 -16.47 22.91
CA GLU A 53 -34.98 -16.92 21.55
C GLU A 53 -36.49 -17.17 21.37
N LEU A 54 -37.17 -17.68 22.39
CA LEU A 54 -38.62 -17.85 22.38
C LEU A 54 -39.35 -16.50 22.31
N TRP A 55 -38.85 -15.48 23.01
CA TRP A 55 -39.38 -14.11 22.91
C TRP A 55 -39.15 -13.49 21.52
N LYS A 56 -37.97 -13.71 20.92
CA LYS A 56 -37.69 -13.29 19.53
C LYS A 56 -38.64 -13.96 18.54
N GLN A 57 -38.89 -15.26 18.67
CA GLN A 57 -39.85 -16.00 17.84
C GLN A 57 -41.30 -15.51 18.03
N ALA A 58 -41.62 -14.98 19.21
CA ALA A 58 -42.93 -14.40 19.52
C ALA A 58 -43.08 -12.91 19.09
N GLY A 59 -42.03 -12.27 18.56
CA GLY A 59 -42.03 -10.85 18.17
C GLY A 59 -41.91 -9.87 19.34
N ALA A 60 -41.67 -10.36 20.57
CA ALA A 60 -41.60 -9.57 21.79
C ALA A 60 -40.14 -9.19 22.11
N TYR A 61 -39.60 -8.23 21.37
CA TYR A 61 -38.17 -7.93 21.39
C TYR A 61 -37.67 -7.26 22.68
N GLN A 62 -38.52 -6.48 23.37
CA GLN A 62 -38.15 -5.84 24.64
C GLN A 62 -38.00 -6.88 25.76
N GLU A 63 -38.87 -7.88 25.77
CA GLU A 63 -38.82 -9.02 26.68
C GLU A 63 -37.61 -9.93 26.38
N ALA A 64 -37.23 -10.06 25.11
CA ALA A 64 -35.99 -10.73 24.72
C ALA A 64 -34.75 -10.00 25.26
N LEU A 65 -34.67 -8.67 25.09
CA LEU A 65 -33.59 -7.83 25.65
C LEU A 65 -33.48 -7.98 27.17
N ALA A 66 -34.61 -7.87 27.88
CA ALA A 66 -34.65 -8.04 29.34
C ALA A 66 -34.20 -9.45 29.76
N SER A 67 -34.58 -10.47 29.00
CA SER A 67 -34.19 -11.86 29.27
C SER A 67 -32.69 -12.10 29.07
N TYR A 68 -32.08 -11.53 28.02
CA TYR A 68 -30.62 -11.61 27.84
C TYR A 68 -29.86 -10.87 28.97
N ARG A 69 -30.30 -9.67 29.35
CA ARG A 69 -29.68 -8.93 30.46
C ARG A 69 -29.82 -9.67 31.78
N ARG A 70 -30.99 -10.25 32.07
CA ARG A 70 -31.22 -11.10 33.25
C ARG A 70 -30.32 -12.34 33.26
N ALA A 71 -30.09 -12.96 32.11
CA ALA A 71 -29.19 -14.10 31.99
C ALA A 71 -27.74 -13.75 32.36
N LEU A 72 -27.28 -12.54 32.03
CA LEU A 72 -25.89 -12.11 32.25
C LEU A 72 -25.65 -11.43 33.60
N LEU A 73 -26.66 -10.80 34.19
CA LEU A 73 -26.54 -10.04 35.44
C LEU A 73 -26.86 -10.87 36.69
N SER A 74 -27.74 -11.87 36.58
CA SER A 74 -28.12 -12.72 37.72
C SER A 74 -27.13 -13.86 37.94
N GLN A 75 -26.98 -14.30 39.20
CA GLN A 75 -26.04 -15.36 39.61
C GLN A 75 -26.60 -16.78 39.39
N TRP A 76 -26.63 -17.19 38.12
CA TRP A 76 -27.18 -18.50 37.70
C TRP A 76 -26.18 -19.68 37.79
N ASN A 77 -24.91 -19.43 38.14
CA ASN A 77 -23.82 -20.42 38.10
C ASN A 77 -23.72 -21.16 36.75
N LEU A 78 -23.83 -20.41 35.65
CA LEU A 78 -23.75 -20.94 34.29
C LEU A 78 -22.31 -21.35 33.95
N ASP A 79 -22.20 -22.41 33.15
CA ASP A 79 -20.95 -22.80 32.51
C ASP A 79 -20.44 -21.71 31.56
N ASP A 80 -19.11 -21.63 31.41
CA ASP A 80 -18.47 -20.63 30.55
C ASP A 80 -18.94 -20.74 29.10
N GLU A 81 -19.27 -21.94 28.61
CA GLU A 81 -19.76 -22.20 27.25
C GLU A 81 -21.20 -21.69 27.05
N CYS A 82 -22.11 -21.93 27.99
CA CYS A 82 -23.44 -21.34 27.97
C CYS A 82 -23.37 -19.80 28.02
N CYS A 83 -22.52 -19.25 28.89
CA CYS A 83 -22.29 -17.80 28.95
C CYS A 83 -21.82 -17.25 27.60
N THR A 84 -20.90 -17.92 26.90
CA THR A 84 -20.43 -17.41 25.61
C THR A 84 -21.50 -17.45 24.53
N ARG A 85 -22.31 -18.51 24.47
CA ARG A 85 -23.44 -18.61 23.54
C ARG A 85 -24.45 -17.48 23.78
N ILE A 86 -24.80 -17.21 25.04
CA ILE A 86 -25.72 -16.13 25.42
C ILE A 86 -25.13 -14.76 25.07
N GLN A 87 -23.88 -14.48 25.45
CA GLN A 87 -23.19 -13.21 25.15
C GLN A 87 -23.11 -12.94 23.64
N LYS A 88 -22.76 -13.96 22.85
CA LYS A 88 -22.69 -13.85 21.39
C LYS A 88 -24.05 -13.58 20.77
N ARG A 89 -25.08 -14.38 21.13
CA ARG A 89 -26.44 -14.21 20.60
C ARG A 89 -27.02 -12.84 20.97
N PHE A 90 -26.71 -12.36 22.17
CA PHE A 90 -27.14 -11.04 22.60
C PHE A 90 -26.46 -9.92 21.81
N ALA A 91 -25.13 -9.99 21.62
CA ALA A 91 -24.41 -9.02 20.80
C ALA A 91 -24.93 -8.99 19.34
N VAL A 92 -25.17 -10.15 18.73
CA VAL A 92 -25.75 -10.26 17.37
C VAL A 92 -27.15 -9.63 17.33
N PHE A 93 -27.97 -9.88 18.35
CA PHE A 93 -29.30 -9.29 18.43
C PHE A 93 -29.27 -7.76 18.57
N LEU A 94 -28.33 -7.22 19.35
CA LEU A 94 -28.14 -5.76 19.48
C LEU A 94 -27.66 -5.11 18.19
N LEU A 95 -26.78 -5.78 17.42
CA LEU A 95 -26.22 -5.25 16.16
C LEU A 95 -27.19 -5.31 14.98
N TYR A 96 -27.95 -6.40 14.84
CA TYR A 96 -28.76 -6.67 13.64
C TYR A 96 -30.27 -6.71 13.90
N GLY A 97 -30.70 -6.65 15.16
CA GLY A 97 -32.12 -6.77 15.53
C GLY A 97 -32.97 -5.53 15.28
N GLY A 98 -32.36 -4.36 15.03
CA GLY A 98 -33.08 -3.12 14.69
C GLY A 98 -33.90 -2.50 15.83
N VAL A 99 -33.70 -2.94 17.08
CA VAL A 99 -34.45 -2.48 18.26
C VAL A 99 -33.58 -1.58 19.10
N GLU A 100 -33.94 -0.31 19.31
CA GLU A 100 -33.24 0.56 20.26
C GLU A 100 -33.45 0.08 21.70
N ALA A 101 -32.38 -0.38 22.34
CA ALA A 101 -32.41 -0.77 23.74
C ALA A 101 -32.15 0.46 24.62
N ALA A 102 -33.03 0.69 25.59
CA ALA A 102 -32.74 1.62 26.68
C ALA A 102 -31.54 1.12 27.49
N PRO A 103 -30.74 2.01 28.12
CA PRO A 103 -29.60 1.61 28.94
C PRO A 103 -30.03 0.67 30.08
N PRO A 104 -29.17 -0.28 30.49
CA PRO A 104 -29.49 -1.21 31.57
C PRO A 104 -29.74 -0.46 32.89
N SER A 105 -30.73 -0.93 33.66
CA SER A 105 -31.22 -0.27 34.88
C SER A 105 -30.16 -0.12 35.97
N LEU A 106 -30.11 1.04 36.62
CA LEU A 106 -29.17 1.39 37.71
C LEU A 106 -29.24 0.48 38.96
N ALA A 107 -30.29 -0.32 39.12
CA ALA A 107 -30.57 -1.06 40.36
C ALA A 107 -29.62 -2.25 40.63
N SER A 108 -28.81 -2.68 39.66
CA SER A 108 -27.90 -3.84 39.79
C SER A 108 -26.42 -3.45 39.78
N GLN A 109 -26.08 -2.18 40.05
CA GLN A 109 -24.74 -1.62 39.80
C GLN A 109 -23.92 -1.47 41.08
N THR A 110 -22.67 -1.94 41.04
CA THR A 110 -21.61 -1.52 41.96
C THR A 110 -21.06 -0.15 41.51
N GLU A 111 -20.79 0.74 42.47
CA GLU A 111 -20.24 2.08 42.20
C GLU A 111 -18.97 2.00 41.32
N GLY A 112 -18.98 2.72 40.20
CA GLY A 112 -17.84 2.80 39.27
C GLY A 112 -17.87 1.83 38.06
N SER A 113 -18.95 1.06 37.88
CA SER A 113 -19.10 0.17 36.71
C SER A 113 -19.45 0.95 35.42
N PHE A 114 -18.86 0.55 34.28
CA PHE A 114 -19.16 1.13 32.97
C PHE A 114 -20.55 0.68 32.49
N VAL A 115 -21.41 1.63 32.14
CA VAL A 115 -22.78 1.38 31.67
C VAL A 115 -22.88 1.76 30.19
N PRO A 116 -23.15 0.79 29.29
CA PRO A 116 -23.39 1.08 27.88
C PRO A 116 -24.59 2.00 27.68
N ARG A 117 -24.43 3.03 26.84
CA ARG A 117 -25.47 4.04 26.57
C ARG A 117 -26.36 3.69 25.39
N ASN A 118 -25.86 2.85 24.48
CA ASN A 118 -26.56 2.43 23.28
C ASN A 118 -26.25 0.95 22.97
N ASN A 119 -26.99 0.39 22.02
CA ASN A 119 -26.83 -1.00 21.58
C ASN A 119 -25.42 -1.33 21.09
N LEU A 120 -24.77 -0.38 20.41
CA LEU A 120 -23.44 -0.55 19.82
C LEU A 120 -22.39 -0.71 20.92
N GLU A 121 -22.41 0.15 21.95
CA GLU A 121 -21.52 0.07 23.10
C GLU A 121 -21.73 -1.24 23.89
N GLU A 122 -22.98 -1.68 24.06
CA GLU A 122 -23.29 -2.92 24.77
C GLU A 122 -22.82 -4.14 23.96
N ALA A 123 -23.04 -4.13 22.65
CA ALA A 123 -22.56 -5.19 21.75
C ALA A 123 -21.02 -5.25 21.72
N ILE A 124 -20.34 -4.10 21.58
CA ILE A 124 -18.87 -4.03 21.58
C ILE A 124 -18.31 -4.56 22.91
N LEU A 125 -18.89 -4.14 24.04
CA LEU A 125 -18.47 -4.61 25.36
C LEU A 125 -18.59 -6.14 25.49
N LEU A 126 -19.73 -6.71 25.07
CA LEU A 126 -19.95 -8.16 25.10
C LEU A 126 -18.96 -8.91 24.21
N LEU A 127 -18.71 -8.42 23.00
CA LEU A 127 -17.75 -9.01 22.06
C LEU A 127 -16.31 -8.90 22.55
N MET A 128 -15.93 -7.79 23.19
CA MET A 128 -14.62 -7.63 23.82
C MET A 128 -14.42 -8.55 25.03
N ILE A 129 -15.46 -8.77 25.85
CA ILE A 129 -15.42 -9.74 26.95
C ILE A 129 -15.22 -11.16 26.40
N LEU A 130 -15.92 -11.52 25.32
CA LEU A 130 -15.77 -12.81 24.65
C LEU A 130 -14.35 -13.01 24.10
N LEU A 131 -13.80 -12.01 23.41
CA LEU A 131 -12.42 -12.06 22.93
C LEU A 131 -11.42 -12.21 24.09
N LYS A 132 -11.61 -11.48 25.20
CA LYS A 132 -10.75 -11.60 26.38
C LYS A 132 -10.82 -12.99 27.02
N LYS A 133 -12.01 -13.59 27.12
CA LYS A 133 -12.18 -14.97 27.62
C LYS A 133 -11.44 -15.98 26.74
N TRP A 134 -11.48 -15.76 25.43
CA TRP A 134 -10.74 -16.56 24.47
C TRP A 134 -9.21 -16.42 24.63
N PHE A 135 -8.68 -15.20 24.73
CA PHE A 135 -7.24 -14.97 24.97
C PHE A 135 -6.73 -15.63 26.27
N LEU A 136 -7.60 -15.74 27.28
CA LEU A 136 -7.31 -16.42 28.55
C LEU A 136 -7.47 -17.95 28.48
N GLY A 137 -7.83 -18.52 27.32
CA GLY A 137 -7.99 -19.96 27.11
C GLY A 137 -9.23 -20.56 27.77
N LYS A 138 -10.20 -19.75 28.19
CA LYS A 138 -11.42 -20.22 28.88
C LYS A 138 -12.47 -20.79 27.93
N THR A 139 -12.42 -20.41 26.65
CA THR A 139 -13.48 -20.70 25.66
C THR A 139 -12.87 -21.06 24.31
N HIS A 140 -13.59 -21.86 23.51
CA HIS A 140 -13.17 -22.16 22.13
C HIS A 140 -13.26 -20.92 21.23
N TRP A 141 -12.37 -20.86 20.22
CA TRP A 141 -12.37 -19.80 19.22
C TRP A 141 -13.59 -19.89 18.32
N ASP A 142 -14.27 -18.76 18.13
CA ASP A 142 -15.38 -18.61 17.19
C ASP A 142 -15.08 -17.40 16.27
N PRO A 143 -14.76 -17.64 14.98
CA PRO A 143 -14.38 -16.58 14.03
C PRO A 143 -15.42 -15.45 13.92
N SER A 144 -16.70 -15.79 14.05
CA SER A 144 -17.80 -14.83 13.86
C SER A 144 -17.83 -13.73 14.93
N VAL A 145 -17.27 -13.96 16.12
CA VAL A 145 -17.14 -12.93 17.17
C VAL A 145 -16.31 -11.75 16.66
N MET A 146 -15.20 -12.04 15.96
CA MET A 146 -14.34 -11.01 15.39
C MET A 146 -14.98 -10.34 14.18
N GLU A 147 -15.77 -11.05 13.37
CA GLU A 147 -16.53 -10.48 12.25
C GLU A 147 -17.56 -9.45 12.76
N HIS A 148 -18.35 -9.82 13.78
CA HIS A 148 -19.33 -8.93 14.41
C HIS A 148 -18.66 -7.73 15.08
N LEU A 149 -17.50 -7.93 15.72
CA LEU A 149 -16.76 -6.82 16.33
C LEU A 149 -16.18 -5.88 15.26
N THR A 150 -15.65 -6.42 14.17
CA THR A 150 -15.13 -5.65 13.05
C THR A 150 -16.24 -4.79 12.44
N PHE A 151 -17.44 -5.36 12.26
CA PHE A 151 -18.61 -4.62 11.82
C PHE A 151 -18.96 -3.48 12.78
N ALA A 152 -19.11 -3.77 14.07
CA ALA A 152 -19.49 -2.78 15.08
C ALA A 152 -18.48 -1.62 15.18
N LEU A 153 -17.18 -1.92 15.25
CA LEU A 153 -16.11 -0.92 15.34
C LEU A 153 -15.96 -0.11 14.04
N SER A 154 -16.25 -0.71 12.88
CA SER A 154 -16.23 0.01 11.59
C SER A 154 -17.34 1.06 11.53
N LEU A 155 -18.54 0.75 12.05
CA LEU A 155 -19.63 1.73 12.18
C LEU A 155 -19.26 2.90 13.11
N CYS A 156 -18.46 2.64 14.15
CA CYS A 156 -17.96 3.67 15.07
C CYS A 156 -16.75 4.46 14.53
N GLY A 157 -16.22 4.11 13.35
CA GLY A 157 -15.00 4.70 12.80
C GLY A 157 -13.73 4.38 13.60
N GLN A 158 -13.77 3.39 14.51
CA GLN A 158 -12.67 3.02 15.42
C GLN A 158 -11.81 1.90 14.82
N THR A 159 -11.28 2.13 13.62
CA THR A 159 -10.48 1.15 12.86
C THR A 159 -9.11 0.85 13.48
N SER A 160 -8.58 1.74 14.32
CA SER A 160 -7.32 1.53 15.07
C SER A 160 -7.43 0.40 16.09
N ILE A 161 -8.59 0.27 16.74
CA ILE A 161 -8.86 -0.79 17.74
C ILE A 161 -8.99 -2.14 17.04
N ILE A 162 -9.62 -2.17 15.86
CA ILE A 162 -9.70 -3.37 15.01
C ILE A 162 -8.29 -3.84 14.64
N ALA A 163 -7.43 -2.93 14.20
CA ALA A 163 -6.04 -3.26 13.85
C ALA A 163 -5.30 -3.91 15.04
N LYS A 164 -5.38 -3.29 16.22
CA LYS A 164 -4.75 -3.82 17.44
C LYS A 164 -5.23 -5.24 17.78
N HIS A 165 -6.53 -5.49 17.71
CA HIS A 165 -7.06 -6.83 17.96
C HIS A 165 -6.64 -7.83 16.89
N LEU A 166 -6.61 -7.45 15.60
CA LEU A 166 -6.07 -8.29 14.54
C LEU A 166 -4.57 -8.59 14.72
N GLU A 167 -3.79 -7.73 15.38
CA GLU A 167 -2.40 -8.00 15.75
C GLU A 167 -2.26 -8.95 16.95
N GLU A 168 -3.16 -8.87 17.92
CA GLU A 168 -3.16 -9.72 19.12
C GLU A 168 -3.56 -11.18 18.83
N VAL A 169 -4.34 -11.43 17.75
CA VAL A 169 -4.76 -12.79 17.38
C VAL A 169 -3.56 -13.72 17.08
N LEU A 170 -3.58 -14.94 17.61
CA LEU A 170 -2.52 -15.93 17.43
C LEU A 170 -2.29 -16.29 15.93
N PRO A 171 -1.04 -16.51 15.49
CA PRO A 171 -0.76 -17.00 14.15
C PRO A 171 -1.46 -18.35 13.86
N GLY A 172 -2.08 -18.49 12.69
CA GLY A 172 -2.74 -19.73 12.26
C GLY A 172 -4.27 -19.73 12.37
N ILE A 173 -4.86 -18.75 13.05
CA ILE A 173 -6.32 -18.61 13.17
C ILE A 173 -6.94 -18.02 11.90
N TYR A 174 -6.32 -16.98 11.36
CA TYR A 174 -6.65 -16.41 10.07
C TYR A 174 -5.65 -16.86 9.02
N PRO A 175 -6.09 -17.09 7.77
CA PRO A 175 -5.20 -17.06 6.62
C PRO A 175 -4.35 -15.78 6.66
N ARG A 176 -3.03 -15.95 6.57
CA ARG A 176 -2.06 -14.86 6.74
C ARG A 176 -2.33 -13.66 5.82
N THR A 177 -2.87 -13.91 4.63
CA THR A 177 -3.24 -12.89 3.65
C THR A 177 -4.47 -12.10 4.03
N GLU A 178 -5.53 -12.75 4.50
CA GLU A 178 -6.75 -12.07 4.96
C GLU A 178 -6.43 -11.18 6.15
N ARG A 179 -5.58 -11.67 7.06
CA ARG A 179 -5.08 -10.86 8.17
C ARG A 179 -4.32 -9.62 7.70
N TRP A 180 -3.39 -9.76 6.76
CA TRP A 180 -2.64 -8.63 6.21
C TRP A 180 -3.52 -7.65 5.43
N TYR A 181 -4.49 -8.15 4.68
CA TYR A 181 -5.43 -7.34 3.93
C TYR A 181 -6.33 -6.53 4.87
N SER A 182 -6.95 -7.19 5.86
CA SER A 182 -7.79 -6.52 6.85
C SER A 182 -7.01 -5.52 7.70
N LEU A 183 -5.77 -5.85 8.10
CA LEU A 183 -4.88 -4.90 8.78
C LEU A 183 -4.54 -3.69 7.89
N ALA A 184 -4.26 -3.94 6.61
CA ALA A 184 -3.97 -2.85 5.69
C ALA A 184 -5.15 -1.91 5.50
N LEU A 185 -6.37 -2.44 5.35
CA LEU A 185 -7.59 -1.64 5.28
C LEU A 185 -7.80 -0.81 6.55
N CYS A 186 -7.54 -1.40 7.73
CA CYS A 186 -7.63 -0.69 9.00
C CYS A 186 -6.61 0.46 9.06
N TYR A 187 -5.34 0.21 8.74
CA TYR A 187 -4.31 1.26 8.74
C TYR A 187 -4.57 2.34 7.70
N PHE A 188 -5.10 1.98 6.53
CA PHE A 188 -5.51 2.94 5.51
C PHE A 188 -6.62 3.86 6.03
N ALA A 189 -7.62 3.31 6.73
CA ALA A 189 -8.68 4.09 7.35
C ALA A 189 -8.18 5.03 8.46
N VAL A 190 -7.06 4.71 9.13
CA VAL A 190 -6.39 5.59 10.11
C VAL A 190 -5.33 6.49 9.42
N SER A 191 -5.32 6.57 8.09
CA SER A 191 -4.36 7.35 7.29
C SER A 191 -2.88 6.97 7.49
N HIS A 192 -2.59 5.77 7.99
CA HIS A 192 -1.24 5.21 8.09
C HIS A 192 -0.86 4.51 6.76
N ASN A 193 -0.79 5.31 5.70
CA ASN A 193 -0.69 4.83 4.32
C ASN A 193 0.55 3.97 4.05
N GLU A 194 1.70 4.28 4.65
CA GLU A 194 2.93 3.50 4.45
C GLU A 194 2.83 2.08 5.05
N ALA A 195 2.29 1.96 6.26
CA ALA A 195 2.07 0.67 6.91
C ALA A 195 1.03 -0.17 6.15
N ALA A 196 -0.07 0.46 5.72
CA ALA A 196 -1.09 -0.15 4.89
C ALA A 196 -0.52 -0.67 3.56
N LEU A 197 0.26 0.15 2.86
CA LEU A 197 0.85 -0.18 1.58
C LEU A 197 1.91 -1.30 1.71
N ASN A 198 2.69 -1.31 2.79
CA ASN A 198 3.61 -2.40 3.10
C ASN A 198 2.89 -3.72 3.39
N LEU A 199 1.76 -3.68 4.10
CA LEU A 199 0.94 -4.87 4.36
C LEU A 199 0.24 -5.36 3.09
N LEU A 200 -0.26 -4.46 2.24
CA LEU A 200 -0.81 -4.79 0.92
C LEU A 200 0.26 -5.41 0.02
N ARG A 201 1.48 -4.87 0.00
CA ARG A 201 2.61 -5.49 -0.72
C ARG A 201 2.91 -6.90 -0.21
N LYS A 202 2.74 -7.17 1.08
CA LYS A 202 2.91 -8.51 1.67
C LYS A 202 1.75 -9.45 1.31
N SER A 203 0.51 -8.95 1.24
CA SER A 203 -0.67 -9.74 0.86
C SER A 203 -0.71 -10.05 -0.65
N LEU A 204 -0.27 -9.11 -1.49
CA LEU A 204 -0.12 -9.24 -2.94
C LEU A 204 1.11 -10.08 -3.28
N ASN A 205 0.97 -11.40 -3.14
CA ASN A 205 2.05 -12.34 -3.42
C ASN A 205 1.72 -13.18 -4.67
N LYS A 206 2.73 -13.37 -5.55
CA LYS A 206 2.70 -14.24 -6.75
C LYS A 206 1.94 -15.55 -6.54
N LYS A 207 2.10 -16.21 -5.38
CA LYS A 207 1.44 -17.50 -5.09
C LYS A 207 -0.09 -17.38 -5.04
N TYR A 208 -0.61 -16.30 -4.46
CA TYR A 208 -2.05 -16.08 -4.35
C TYR A 208 -2.65 -15.57 -5.64
N ALA A 209 -1.95 -14.67 -6.34
CA ALA A 209 -2.39 -14.26 -7.68
C ALA A 209 -2.47 -15.46 -8.63
N LYS A 210 -1.49 -16.38 -8.59
CA LYS A 210 -1.57 -17.67 -9.34
C LYS A 210 -2.74 -18.55 -8.90
N ARG A 211 -3.07 -18.57 -7.61
CA ARG A 211 -4.25 -19.30 -7.12
C ARG A 211 -5.54 -18.67 -7.62
N ALA A 212 -5.67 -17.34 -7.54
CA ALA A 212 -6.83 -16.60 -8.02
C ALA A 212 -7.05 -16.83 -9.52
N VAL A 213 -5.98 -16.84 -10.33
CA VAL A 213 -6.08 -17.18 -11.76
C VAL A 213 -6.64 -18.59 -11.97
N ARG A 214 -6.15 -19.59 -11.24
CA ARG A 214 -6.66 -20.98 -11.33
C ARG A 214 -8.10 -21.11 -10.88
N ASP A 215 -8.47 -20.46 -9.78
CA ASP A 215 -9.83 -20.50 -9.26
C ASP A 215 -10.80 -19.80 -10.25
N ALA A 216 -10.32 -18.75 -10.94
CA ALA A 216 -11.04 -18.03 -11.99
C ALA A 216 -11.04 -18.72 -13.37
N GLU A 217 -10.30 -19.82 -13.59
CA GLU A 217 -10.40 -20.62 -14.83
C GLU A 217 -11.81 -21.18 -15.03
N SER A 218 -12.58 -21.30 -13.95
CA SER A 218 -13.97 -21.80 -13.94
C SER A 218 -15.04 -20.70 -13.90
N SER A 219 -14.67 -19.41 -13.86
CA SER A 219 -15.58 -18.27 -13.64
C SER A 219 -15.47 -17.18 -14.72
N ASP A 220 -16.16 -16.06 -14.48
CA ASP A 220 -16.26 -14.86 -15.32
C ASP A 220 -14.89 -14.38 -15.89
N GLY A 221 -14.85 -14.11 -17.20
CA GLY A 221 -13.66 -13.64 -17.90
C GLY A 221 -13.10 -12.33 -17.34
N HIS A 222 -13.95 -11.47 -16.76
CA HIS A 222 -13.50 -10.25 -16.10
C HIS A 222 -12.70 -10.55 -14.83
N LEU A 223 -13.16 -11.47 -13.97
CA LEU A 223 -12.43 -11.87 -12.76
C LEU A 223 -11.08 -12.50 -13.10
N LYS A 224 -11.03 -13.30 -14.17
CA LYS A 224 -9.78 -13.85 -14.68
C LYS A 224 -8.83 -12.75 -15.15
N SER A 225 -9.33 -11.75 -15.88
CA SER A 225 -8.55 -10.57 -16.30
C SER A 225 -7.95 -9.81 -15.12
N VAL A 226 -8.75 -9.54 -14.08
CA VAL A 226 -8.28 -8.86 -12.86
C VAL A 226 -7.24 -9.70 -12.12
N ALA A 227 -7.44 -11.02 -12.01
CA ALA A 227 -6.46 -11.90 -11.37
C ALA A 227 -5.12 -11.93 -12.12
N LEU A 228 -5.16 -11.96 -13.45
CA LEU A 228 -3.99 -11.89 -14.33
C LEU A 228 -3.29 -10.54 -14.27
N HIS A 229 -4.04 -9.44 -14.19
CA HIS A 229 -3.52 -8.09 -13.96
C HIS A 229 -2.67 -8.05 -12.68
N VAL A 230 -3.27 -8.45 -11.55
CA VAL A 230 -2.61 -8.47 -10.25
C VAL A 230 -1.37 -9.38 -10.27
N LEU A 231 -1.45 -10.53 -10.95
CA LEU A 231 -0.31 -11.41 -11.14
C LEU A 231 0.83 -10.72 -11.90
N GLY A 232 0.50 -10.05 -13.01
CA GLY A 232 1.43 -9.27 -13.83
C GLY A 232 2.16 -8.20 -13.03
N SER A 233 1.44 -7.32 -12.34
CA SER A 233 2.05 -6.24 -11.54
C SER A 233 2.87 -6.80 -10.36
N CYS A 234 2.46 -7.91 -9.74
CA CYS A 234 3.27 -8.58 -8.70
C CYS A 234 4.60 -9.12 -9.26
N LEU A 235 4.57 -9.70 -10.46
CA LEU A 235 5.76 -10.23 -11.14
C LEU A 235 6.70 -9.10 -11.57
N SER A 236 6.15 -8.02 -12.13
CA SER A 236 6.90 -6.82 -12.51
C SER A 236 7.65 -6.24 -11.31
N ARG A 237 6.96 -6.00 -10.18
CA ARG A 237 7.59 -5.53 -8.94
C ARG A 237 8.66 -6.49 -8.40
N LYS A 238 8.41 -7.80 -8.49
CA LYS A 238 9.39 -8.81 -8.06
C LYS A 238 10.64 -8.82 -8.95
N SER A 239 10.50 -8.51 -10.23
CA SER A 239 11.62 -8.42 -11.17
C SER A 239 12.59 -7.29 -10.77
N LYS A 240 12.06 -6.16 -10.28
CA LYS A 240 12.84 -4.99 -9.83
C LYS A 240 13.76 -5.31 -8.65
N VAL A 241 13.38 -6.26 -7.79
CA VAL A 241 14.17 -6.70 -6.61
C VAL A 241 14.96 -7.99 -6.88
N ALA A 242 14.93 -8.51 -8.12
CA ALA A 242 15.65 -9.72 -8.46
C ALA A 242 17.17 -9.54 -8.31
N SER A 243 17.82 -10.54 -7.71
CA SER A 243 19.26 -10.51 -7.43
C SER A 243 20.12 -10.85 -8.65
N SER A 244 19.55 -11.49 -9.67
CA SER A 244 20.26 -11.84 -10.92
C SER A 244 19.47 -11.44 -12.16
N ASP A 245 20.20 -11.13 -13.24
CA ASP A 245 19.61 -10.69 -14.51
C ASP A 245 18.78 -11.79 -15.17
N HIS A 246 19.26 -13.05 -15.09
CA HIS A 246 18.49 -14.19 -15.57
C HIS A 246 17.14 -14.31 -14.85
N GLN A 247 17.13 -14.21 -13.51
CA GLN A 247 15.89 -14.24 -12.75
C GLN A 247 14.98 -13.07 -13.10
N ARG A 248 15.54 -11.87 -13.30
CA ARG A 248 14.78 -10.69 -13.71
C ARG A 248 14.10 -10.89 -15.06
N SER A 249 14.85 -11.34 -16.07
CA SER A 249 14.34 -11.60 -17.42
C SER A 249 13.21 -12.64 -17.42
N VAL A 250 13.36 -13.72 -16.65
CA VAL A 250 12.29 -14.74 -16.51
C VAL A 250 11.03 -14.15 -15.86
N LEU A 251 11.18 -13.34 -14.81
CA LEU A 251 10.04 -12.70 -14.13
C LEU A 251 9.34 -11.66 -15.02
N GLN A 252 10.10 -10.87 -15.78
CA GLN A 252 9.61 -9.91 -16.76
C GLN A 252 8.85 -10.59 -17.90
N ALA A 253 9.36 -11.71 -18.41
CA ALA A 253 8.66 -12.51 -19.42
C ALA A 253 7.35 -13.12 -18.88
N GLU A 254 7.35 -13.65 -17.65
CA GLU A 254 6.11 -14.12 -17.01
C GLU A 254 5.10 -12.98 -16.77
N ALA A 255 5.59 -11.78 -16.41
CA ALA A 255 4.75 -10.59 -16.22
C ALA A 255 4.05 -10.19 -17.52
N LEU A 256 4.80 -10.02 -18.60
CA LEU A 256 4.25 -9.71 -19.92
C LEU A 256 3.26 -10.77 -20.41
N LYS A 257 3.56 -12.06 -20.20
CA LYS A 257 2.63 -13.12 -20.58
C LYS A 257 1.29 -12.97 -19.85
N SER A 258 1.34 -12.70 -18.54
CA SER A 258 0.13 -12.54 -17.72
C SER A 258 -0.67 -11.29 -18.11
N LEU A 259 0.01 -10.16 -18.36
CA LEU A 259 -0.63 -8.90 -18.76
C LEU A 259 -1.24 -8.98 -20.17
N ASN A 260 -0.55 -9.61 -21.13
CA ASN A 260 -1.09 -9.83 -22.47
C ASN A 260 -2.33 -10.75 -22.45
N GLU A 261 -2.32 -11.77 -21.59
CA GLU A 261 -3.52 -12.60 -21.39
C GLU A 261 -4.67 -11.78 -20.79
N ALA A 262 -4.39 -10.91 -19.81
CA ALA A 262 -5.41 -10.01 -19.22
C ALA A 262 -6.03 -9.07 -20.26
N ILE A 263 -5.21 -8.46 -21.12
CA ILE A 263 -5.69 -7.54 -22.18
C ILE A 263 -6.50 -8.27 -23.26
N SER A 264 -6.22 -9.55 -23.52
CA SER A 264 -7.04 -10.32 -24.45
C SER A 264 -8.46 -10.57 -23.93
N LEU A 265 -8.64 -10.54 -22.60
CA LEU A 265 -9.94 -10.66 -21.92
C LEU A 265 -10.63 -9.30 -21.71
N ASP A 266 -9.87 -8.24 -21.44
CA ASP A 266 -10.38 -6.89 -21.19
C ASP A 266 -9.55 -5.84 -21.96
N ARG A 267 -9.92 -5.62 -23.22
CA ARG A 267 -9.12 -4.84 -24.18
C ARG A 267 -9.17 -3.33 -23.95
N HIS A 268 -10.20 -2.81 -23.29
CA HIS A 268 -10.43 -1.36 -23.14
C HIS A 268 -10.13 -0.86 -21.73
N ASN A 269 -9.48 -1.66 -20.90
CA ASN A 269 -9.10 -1.24 -19.56
C ASN A 269 -7.85 -0.35 -19.61
N PRO A 270 -7.96 0.95 -19.25
CA PRO A 270 -6.83 1.87 -19.33
C PRO A 270 -5.71 1.46 -18.35
N GLU A 271 -6.02 0.89 -17.19
CA GLU A 271 -4.98 0.51 -16.23
C GLU A 271 -4.09 -0.62 -16.76
N LEU A 272 -4.71 -1.61 -17.43
CA LEU A 272 -3.99 -2.70 -18.08
C LEU A 272 -3.07 -2.20 -19.20
N LEU A 273 -3.57 -1.31 -20.06
CA LEU A 273 -2.79 -0.72 -21.16
C LEU A 273 -1.58 0.07 -20.61
N PHE A 274 -1.77 0.80 -19.51
CA PHE A 274 -0.71 1.56 -18.86
C PHE A 274 0.37 0.65 -18.28
N GLU A 275 -0.01 -0.35 -17.47
CA GLU A 275 0.92 -1.31 -16.86
C GLU A 275 1.67 -2.14 -17.93
N LEU A 276 0.98 -2.56 -19.00
CA LEU A 276 1.62 -3.25 -20.13
C LEU A 276 2.62 -2.33 -20.84
N GLY A 277 2.26 -1.05 -21.03
CA GLY A 277 3.13 -0.06 -21.64
C GLY A 277 4.41 0.19 -20.82
N ILE A 278 4.29 0.28 -19.49
CA ILE A 278 5.45 0.38 -18.58
C ILE A 278 6.31 -0.88 -18.69
N GLU A 279 5.73 -2.07 -18.64
CA GLU A 279 6.51 -3.31 -18.69
C GLU A 279 7.28 -3.45 -20.02
N TYR A 280 6.66 -3.07 -21.15
CA TYR A 280 7.39 -3.01 -22.43
C TYR A 280 8.49 -1.95 -22.43
N ALA A 281 8.26 -0.78 -21.83
CA ALA A 281 9.25 0.29 -21.74
C ALA A 281 10.45 -0.08 -20.86
N GLU A 282 10.21 -0.76 -19.73
CA GLU A 282 11.26 -1.29 -18.85
C GLU A 282 12.11 -2.36 -19.54
N GLN A 283 11.51 -3.17 -20.42
CA GLN A 283 12.20 -4.15 -21.25
C GLN A 283 12.82 -3.58 -22.54
N ARG A 284 12.78 -2.25 -22.72
CA ARG A 284 13.29 -1.53 -23.90
C ARG A 284 12.59 -1.91 -25.22
N ASN A 285 11.38 -2.48 -25.17
CA ASN A 285 10.55 -2.70 -26.36
C ASN A 285 9.72 -1.44 -26.68
N MET A 286 10.40 -0.44 -27.25
CA MET A 286 9.81 0.89 -27.46
C MET A 286 8.64 0.90 -28.43
N HIS A 287 8.62 0.02 -29.43
CA HIS A 287 7.52 -0.03 -30.41
C HIS A 287 6.21 -0.51 -29.77
N ALA A 288 6.27 -1.57 -28.95
CA ALA A 288 5.11 -2.07 -28.24
C ALA A 288 4.65 -1.09 -27.14
N ALA A 289 5.60 -0.50 -26.42
CA ALA A 289 5.31 0.54 -25.42
C ALA A 289 4.61 1.76 -26.03
N LEU A 290 5.09 2.23 -27.19
CA LEU A 290 4.50 3.34 -27.92
C LEU A 290 3.05 3.05 -28.33
N LYS A 291 2.78 1.84 -28.80
CA LYS A 291 1.42 1.41 -29.16
C LYS A 291 0.50 1.44 -27.94
N CYS A 292 0.94 0.88 -26.81
CA CYS A 292 0.15 0.85 -25.57
C CYS A 292 -0.12 2.28 -25.06
N ALA A 293 0.88 3.17 -25.11
CA ALA A 293 0.72 4.55 -24.66
C ALA A 293 -0.28 5.34 -25.53
N LYS A 294 -0.29 5.12 -26.85
CA LYS A 294 -1.28 5.72 -27.75
C LYS A 294 -2.69 5.20 -27.48
N GLU A 295 -2.85 3.88 -27.41
CA GLU A 295 -4.14 3.26 -27.09
C GLU A 295 -4.67 3.72 -25.72
N PHE A 296 -3.79 3.91 -24.74
CA PHE A 296 -4.16 4.47 -23.43
C PHE A 296 -4.73 5.89 -23.55
N ILE A 297 -4.08 6.76 -24.31
CA ILE A 297 -4.54 8.15 -24.50
C ILE A 297 -5.88 8.16 -25.24
N ASP A 298 -6.04 7.30 -26.26
CA ASP A 298 -7.29 7.17 -27.02
C ASP A 298 -8.46 6.73 -26.12
N VAL A 299 -8.24 5.77 -25.22
CA VAL A 299 -9.26 5.27 -24.27
C VAL A 299 -9.60 6.29 -23.20
N THR A 300 -8.60 7.04 -22.71
CA THR A 300 -8.79 8.04 -21.65
C THR A 300 -9.20 9.42 -22.19
N GLY A 301 -9.17 9.63 -23.50
CA GLY A 301 -9.42 10.93 -24.12
C GLY A 301 -8.39 12.00 -23.71
N GLY A 302 -7.19 11.60 -23.29
CA GLY A 302 -6.13 12.53 -22.89
C GLY A 302 -6.30 13.21 -21.52
N SER A 303 -7.34 12.88 -20.74
CA SER A 303 -7.59 13.55 -19.45
C SER A 303 -6.59 13.18 -18.35
N VAL A 304 -5.86 12.07 -18.50
CA VAL A 304 -4.99 11.52 -17.45
C VAL A 304 -3.52 11.78 -17.76
N SER A 305 -2.84 12.55 -16.89
CA SER A 305 -1.44 12.97 -17.06
C SER A 305 -0.44 11.81 -17.22
N LYS A 306 -0.65 10.68 -16.53
CA LYS A 306 0.27 9.52 -16.53
C LYS A 306 0.47 8.93 -17.93
N GLY A 307 -0.56 8.91 -18.76
CA GLY A 307 -0.48 8.43 -20.14
C GLY A 307 0.44 9.29 -21.02
N TRP A 308 0.29 10.61 -20.91
CA TRP A 308 1.16 11.57 -21.58
C TRP A 308 2.61 11.42 -21.13
N ARG A 309 2.86 11.24 -19.83
CA ARG A 309 4.21 10.99 -19.30
C ARG A 309 4.84 9.76 -19.94
N LEU A 310 4.13 8.63 -19.97
CA LEU A 310 4.62 7.40 -20.61
C LEU A 310 4.93 7.61 -22.10
N LEU A 311 4.03 8.25 -22.85
CA LEU A 311 4.23 8.54 -24.27
C LEU A 311 5.46 9.42 -24.50
N LEU A 312 5.63 10.49 -23.72
CA LEU A 312 6.78 11.38 -23.80
C LEU A 312 8.10 10.65 -23.51
N LEU A 313 8.14 9.82 -22.48
CA LEU A 313 9.34 9.06 -22.14
C LEU A 313 9.69 8.04 -23.23
N VAL A 314 8.70 7.34 -23.80
CA VAL A 314 8.93 6.40 -24.91
C VAL A 314 9.42 7.12 -26.17
N LEU A 315 8.84 8.26 -26.54
CA LEU A 315 9.32 9.05 -27.68
C LEU A 315 10.73 9.59 -27.46
N SER A 316 11.03 10.04 -26.22
CA SER A 316 12.37 10.49 -25.85
C SER A 316 13.40 9.38 -25.95
N ALA A 317 13.03 8.15 -25.55
CA ALA A 317 13.87 6.97 -25.64
C ALA A 317 14.10 6.53 -27.08
N GLN A 318 13.18 6.82 -28.00
CA GLN A 318 13.37 6.63 -29.45
C GLN A 318 14.17 7.77 -30.11
N GLN A 319 14.66 8.75 -29.34
CA GLN A 319 15.31 9.98 -29.82
C GLN A 319 14.44 10.83 -30.77
N ARG A 320 13.11 10.63 -30.74
CA ARG A 320 12.13 11.38 -31.54
C ARG A 320 11.73 12.67 -30.83
N TYR A 321 12.72 13.52 -30.57
CA TYR A 321 12.57 14.69 -29.70
C TYR A 321 11.60 15.74 -30.26
N SER A 322 11.50 15.90 -31.58
CA SER A 322 10.55 16.80 -32.23
C SER A 322 9.10 16.37 -32.01
N GLU A 323 8.80 15.07 -32.12
CA GLU A 323 7.48 14.54 -31.83
C GLU A 323 7.15 14.61 -30.35
N ALA A 324 8.13 14.34 -29.47
CA ALA A 324 7.96 14.48 -28.03
C ALA A 324 7.61 15.93 -27.65
N GLU A 325 8.15 16.93 -28.35
CA GLU A 325 7.81 18.33 -28.11
C GLU A 325 6.36 18.66 -28.48
N VAL A 326 5.91 18.24 -29.67
CA VAL A 326 4.51 18.42 -30.09
C VAL A 326 3.54 17.74 -29.12
N VAL A 327 3.88 16.53 -28.67
CA VAL A 327 3.09 15.79 -27.66
C VAL A 327 3.11 16.52 -26.31
N THR A 328 4.22 17.17 -25.95
CA THR A 328 4.32 17.93 -24.69
C THR A 328 3.39 19.12 -24.70
N ASP A 329 3.35 19.88 -25.81
CA ASP A 329 2.46 21.03 -25.93
C ASP A 329 0.99 20.58 -25.91
N ALA A 330 0.63 19.53 -26.65
CA ALA A 330 -0.71 18.94 -26.59
C ALA A 330 -1.09 18.45 -25.18
N ALA A 331 -0.17 17.78 -24.48
CA ALA A 331 -0.41 17.33 -23.12
C ALA A 331 -0.62 18.49 -22.14
N LEU A 332 0.08 19.62 -22.31
CA LEU A 332 -0.11 20.81 -21.48
C LEU A 332 -1.44 21.52 -21.76
N ASP A 333 -1.97 21.44 -22.97
CA ASP A 333 -3.28 21.99 -23.32
C ASP A 333 -4.43 21.15 -22.75
N GLU A 334 -4.30 19.82 -22.79
CA GLU A 334 -5.34 18.89 -22.31
C GLU A 334 -5.33 18.67 -20.79
N THR A 335 -4.20 18.88 -20.12
CA THR A 335 -4.08 18.65 -18.67
C THR A 335 -4.33 19.90 -17.83
N ALA A 336 -5.00 19.71 -16.69
CA ALA A 336 -5.26 20.80 -15.76
C ALA A 336 -3.94 21.43 -15.25
N LYS A 337 -3.90 22.76 -15.16
CA LYS A 337 -2.70 23.53 -14.77
C LYS A 337 -2.00 23.01 -13.50
N TRP A 338 -2.76 22.54 -12.52
CA TRP A 338 -2.20 22.03 -11.26
C TRP A 338 -1.57 20.63 -11.37
N GLU A 339 -1.82 19.89 -12.45
CA GLU A 339 -1.29 18.54 -12.71
C GLU A 339 -0.12 18.55 -13.72
N GLN A 340 0.21 19.72 -14.29
CA GLN A 340 1.26 19.88 -15.31
C GLN A 340 2.69 19.73 -14.79
N GLY A 341 2.90 19.67 -13.47
CA GLY A 341 4.24 19.65 -12.84
C GLY A 341 5.17 18.58 -13.43
N PRO A 342 4.78 17.30 -13.42
CA PRO A 342 5.58 16.22 -14.02
C PRO A 342 5.85 16.40 -15.52
N LEU A 343 4.87 16.92 -16.28
CA LEU A 343 5.03 17.17 -17.72
C LEU A 343 6.05 18.27 -18.00
N LEU A 344 6.01 19.37 -17.24
CA LEU A 344 6.99 20.45 -17.33
C LEU A 344 8.40 19.97 -16.90
N ARG A 345 8.50 19.04 -15.95
CA ARG A 345 9.78 18.41 -15.57
C ARG A 345 10.37 17.63 -16.73
N ILE A 346 9.56 16.80 -17.41
CA ILE A 346 9.98 16.06 -18.60
C ILE A 346 10.34 17.02 -19.73
N ARG A 347 9.56 18.08 -19.96
CA ARG A 347 9.86 19.14 -20.96
C ARG A 347 11.25 19.74 -20.72
N ALA A 348 11.56 20.12 -19.49
CA ALA A 348 12.86 20.70 -19.16
C ALA A 348 14.00 19.72 -19.46
N LYS A 349 13.88 18.46 -19.05
CA LYS A 349 14.89 17.41 -19.34
C LYS A 349 15.01 17.11 -20.83
N LEU A 350 13.90 17.11 -21.57
CA LEU A 350 13.88 16.96 -23.02
C LEU A 350 14.69 18.06 -23.71
N LYS A 351 14.52 19.32 -23.29
CA LYS A 351 15.30 20.46 -23.80
C LYS A 351 16.79 20.36 -23.46
N VAL A 352 17.15 19.80 -22.29
CA VAL A 352 18.55 19.48 -21.97
C VAL A 352 19.11 18.42 -22.94
N ALA A 353 18.35 17.36 -23.23
CA ALA A 353 18.77 16.31 -24.16
C ALA A 353 18.91 16.80 -25.61
N GLN A 354 18.08 17.76 -26.02
CA GLN A 354 18.18 18.44 -27.32
C GLN A 354 19.33 19.47 -27.39
N ALA A 355 20.11 19.65 -26.31
CA ALA A 355 21.17 20.67 -26.19
C ALA A 355 20.66 22.12 -26.36
N LEU A 356 19.45 22.42 -25.90
CA LEU A 356 18.84 23.77 -25.87
C LEU A 356 18.76 24.30 -24.42
N PRO A 357 19.88 24.76 -23.83
CA PRO A 357 19.95 25.09 -22.41
C PRO A 357 19.07 26.27 -22.00
N MET A 358 18.91 27.29 -22.85
CA MET A 358 18.12 28.47 -22.52
C MET A 358 16.63 28.13 -22.38
N GLU A 359 16.09 27.34 -23.31
CA GLU A 359 14.73 26.83 -23.26
C GLU A 359 14.52 25.87 -22.08
N ALA A 360 15.54 25.06 -21.74
CA ALA A 360 15.50 24.20 -20.55
C ALA A 360 15.41 25.02 -19.26
N VAL A 361 16.15 26.12 -19.14
CA VAL A 361 16.06 27.03 -17.99
C VAL A 361 14.67 27.68 -17.92
N GLU A 362 14.10 28.08 -19.05
CA GLU A 362 12.73 28.62 -19.11
C GLU A 362 11.69 27.60 -18.65
N ALA A 363 11.78 26.35 -19.11
CA ALA A 363 10.90 25.27 -18.67
C ALA A 363 11.03 24.98 -17.16
N TYR A 364 12.25 25.02 -16.60
CA TYR A 364 12.42 24.90 -15.15
C TYR A 364 11.88 26.11 -14.39
N ARG A 365 11.95 27.33 -14.95
CA ARG A 365 11.35 28.53 -14.34
C ARG A 365 9.83 28.46 -14.31
N THR A 366 9.19 28.00 -15.38
CA THR A 366 7.73 27.81 -15.41
C THR A 366 7.29 26.73 -14.41
N LEU A 367 8.02 25.62 -14.35
CA LEU A 367 7.80 24.58 -13.35
C LEU A 367 7.96 25.11 -11.92
N LEU A 368 9.01 25.87 -11.65
CA LEU A 368 9.23 26.46 -10.32
C LEU A 368 8.09 27.41 -9.92
N ALA A 369 7.64 28.25 -10.85
CA ALA A 369 6.52 29.16 -10.62
C ALA A 369 5.23 28.40 -10.27
N LEU A 370 4.95 27.29 -10.97
CA LEU A 370 3.81 26.42 -10.68
C LEU A 370 3.90 25.81 -9.27
N VAL A 371 5.05 25.24 -8.91
CA VAL A 371 5.24 24.59 -7.60
C VAL A 371 5.16 25.60 -6.46
N GLN A 372 5.71 26.80 -6.64
CA GLN A 372 5.62 27.87 -5.64
C GLN A 372 4.18 28.41 -5.51
N ALA A 373 3.45 28.54 -6.63
CA ALA A 373 2.03 28.90 -6.60
C ALA A 373 1.20 27.84 -5.86
N GLN A 374 1.45 26.55 -6.12
CA GLN A 374 0.83 25.45 -5.38
C GLN A 374 1.12 25.57 -3.88
N ARG A 375 2.39 25.71 -3.51
CA ARG A 375 2.79 25.85 -2.10
C ARG A 375 2.08 27.01 -1.41
N LYS A 376 1.91 28.15 -2.08
CA LYS A 376 1.19 29.32 -1.53
C LYS A 376 -0.31 29.07 -1.39
N ALA A 377 -0.94 28.40 -2.37
CA ALA A 377 -2.36 28.07 -2.33
C ALA A 377 -2.68 27.03 -1.23
N TYR A 378 -1.87 25.97 -1.13
CA TYR A 378 -2.05 24.90 -0.13
C TYR A 378 -1.50 25.27 1.25
N GLY A 379 -0.61 26.27 1.36
CA GLY A 379 -0.03 26.72 2.63
C GLY A 379 -1.02 27.29 3.65
N SER A 380 -2.27 27.56 3.24
CA SER A 380 -3.36 27.95 4.14
C SER A 380 -4.14 26.75 4.72
N VAL A 381 -4.03 25.56 4.12
CA VAL A 381 -4.69 24.33 4.59
C VAL A 381 -3.66 23.51 5.35
N LYS A 382 -3.36 23.91 6.58
CA LYS A 382 -2.76 23.01 7.57
C LYS A 382 -3.82 21.98 7.94
N ASN A 383 -3.95 20.92 7.16
CA ASN A 383 -4.43 19.57 7.54
C ASN A 383 -4.73 18.79 6.26
N GLY A 384 -3.88 17.80 5.97
CA GLY A 384 -4.00 16.96 4.78
C GLY A 384 -2.64 16.78 4.13
N THR A 385 -1.79 15.93 4.70
CA THR A 385 -0.68 15.30 3.98
C THR A 385 -1.26 14.33 2.95
N GLU A 386 -1.91 14.87 1.91
CA GLU A 386 -2.06 14.17 0.66
C GLU A 386 -0.70 14.21 -0.02
N ASP A 387 0.17 13.28 0.37
CA ASP A 387 1.39 12.95 -0.34
C ASP A 387 0.96 12.27 -1.66
N ASN A 388 0.41 13.07 -2.58
CA ASN A 388 0.16 12.65 -3.94
C ASN A 388 1.54 12.35 -4.54
N GLU A 389 1.83 11.07 -4.80
CA GLU A 389 3.09 10.57 -5.37
C GLU A 389 3.49 11.32 -6.66
N ASP A 390 2.53 11.95 -7.35
CA ASP A 390 2.73 12.67 -8.61
C ASP A 390 3.12 14.17 -8.46
N LYS A 391 3.29 14.68 -7.23
CA LYS A 391 3.61 16.10 -7.01
C LYS A 391 5.10 16.37 -7.06
N VAL A 392 5.55 17.14 -8.06
CA VAL A 392 6.94 17.60 -8.17
C VAL A 392 7.26 18.53 -6.99
N ARG A 393 8.29 18.17 -6.22
CA ARG A 393 8.74 18.98 -5.08
C ARG A 393 9.61 20.13 -5.53
N GLU A 394 9.52 21.27 -4.85
CA GLU A 394 10.34 22.45 -5.14
C GLU A 394 11.85 22.13 -5.10
N VAL A 395 12.24 21.23 -4.19
CA VAL A 395 13.60 20.71 -4.04
C VAL A 395 14.11 20.04 -5.33
N GLU A 396 13.29 19.22 -5.98
CA GLU A 396 13.66 18.50 -7.21
C GLU A 396 13.88 19.47 -8.38
N VAL A 397 13.09 20.55 -8.45
CA VAL A 397 13.25 21.60 -9.46
C VAL A 397 14.58 22.34 -9.28
N TRP A 398 14.93 22.69 -8.04
CA TRP A 398 16.23 23.30 -7.73
C TRP A 398 17.40 22.36 -8.04
N HIS A 399 17.25 21.05 -7.82
CA HIS A 399 18.25 20.05 -8.23
C HIS A 399 18.40 19.97 -9.74
N GLY A 400 17.29 19.95 -10.49
CA GLY A 400 17.30 19.96 -11.96
C GLY A 400 18.01 21.20 -12.54
N LEU A 401 17.71 22.39 -12.00
CA LEU A 401 18.39 23.63 -12.34
C LEU A 401 19.88 23.61 -11.97
N ALA A 402 20.23 23.11 -10.79
CA ALA A 402 21.63 23.01 -10.37
C ALA A 402 22.43 22.08 -11.28
N ASN A 403 21.86 20.94 -11.68
CA ASN A 403 22.47 20.03 -12.64
C ASN A 403 22.66 20.67 -14.02
N LEU A 404 21.66 21.41 -14.51
CA LEU A 404 21.74 22.12 -15.78
C LEU A 404 22.82 23.22 -15.75
N TYR A 405 22.85 24.06 -14.72
CA TYR A 405 23.90 25.07 -14.60
C TYR A 405 25.29 24.44 -14.41
N SER A 406 25.37 23.28 -13.73
CA SER A 406 26.62 22.54 -13.59
C SER A 406 27.13 22.00 -14.93
N SER A 407 26.24 21.45 -15.79
CA SER A 407 26.65 20.98 -17.12
C SER A 407 27.09 22.12 -18.04
N LEU A 408 26.58 23.34 -17.81
CA LEU A 408 26.99 24.57 -18.51
C LEU A 408 28.21 25.26 -17.88
N SER A 409 28.79 24.71 -16.81
CA SER A 409 29.88 25.33 -16.04
C SER A 409 29.54 26.69 -15.38
N TYR A 410 28.26 27.01 -15.20
CA TYR A 410 27.78 28.20 -14.47
C TYR A 410 27.66 27.91 -12.96
N TRP A 411 28.82 27.76 -12.30
CA TRP A 411 28.92 27.31 -10.91
C TRP A 411 28.26 28.22 -9.88
N ARG A 412 28.32 29.54 -10.09
CA ARG A 412 27.70 30.51 -9.17
C ARG A 412 26.19 30.32 -9.12
N ASP A 413 25.56 30.13 -10.26
CA ASP A 413 24.12 29.90 -10.36
C ASP A 413 23.72 28.52 -9.84
N ALA A 414 24.54 27.49 -10.13
CA ALA A 414 24.36 26.16 -9.57
C ALA A 414 24.42 26.17 -8.03
N GLU A 415 25.37 26.90 -7.44
CA GLU A 415 25.52 27.03 -6.00
C GLU A 415 24.31 27.72 -5.35
N ILE A 416 23.80 28.78 -5.97
CA ILE A 416 22.57 29.44 -5.50
C ILE A 416 21.39 28.46 -5.53
N CYS A 417 21.25 27.67 -6.59
CA CYS A 417 20.20 26.65 -6.69
C CYS A 417 20.34 25.59 -5.59
N LEU A 418 21.57 25.13 -5.32
CA LEU A 418 21.83 24.17 -4.24
C LEU A 418 21.58 24.75 -2.85
N GLN A 419 21.93 26.01 -2.60
CA GLN A 419 21.63 26.69 -1.34
C GLN A 419 20.12 26.77 -1.10
N LYS A 420 19.34 27.09 -2.15
CA LYS A 420 17.87 27.08 -2.08
C LYS A 420 17.32 25.68 -1.83
N ALA A 421 17.86 24.65 -2.49
CA ALA A 421 17.48 23.26 -2.21
C ALA A 421 17.79 22.85 -0.76
N LYS A 422 18.98 23.19 -0.26
CA LYS A 422 19.42 22.93 1.13
C LYS A 422 18.54 23.63 2.17
N ALA A 423 18.08 24.85 1.87
CA ALA A 423 17.16 25.58 2.75
C ALA A 423 15.80 24.90 2.91
N LEU A 424 15.37 24.10 1.91
CA LEU A 424 14.12 23.33 1.96
C LEU A 424 14.33 21.94 2.56
N LYS A 425 15.40 21.24 2.15
CA LYS A 425 15.80 19.92 2.65
C LYS A 425 17.30 19.89 2.85
N THR A 426 17.73 19.97 4.11
CA THR A 426 19.15 20.10 4.50
C THR A 426 20.01 18.97 3.96
N TYR A 427 19.52 17.73 4.01
CA TYR A 427 20.23 16.54 3.55
C TYR A 427 19.38 15.77 2.53
N SER A 428 19.83 15.77 1.27
CA SER A 428 19.25 14.98 0.18
C SER A 428 20.40 14.36 -0.60
N ALA A 429 20.26 13.10 -1.02
CA ALA A 429 21.32 12.41 -1.77
C ALA A 429 21.64 13.14 -3.07
N THR A 430 20.61 13.61 -3.78
CA THR A 430 20.74 14.45 -4.97
C THR A 430 21.53 15.75 -4.73
N THR A 431 21.27 16.50 -3.65
CA THR A 431 22.04 17.70 -3.31
C THR A 431 23.53 17.39 -3.15
N LEU A 432 23.83 16.33 -2.39
CA LEU A 432 25.20 15.89 -2.11
C LEU A 432 25.89 15.35 -3.37
N HIS A 433 25.13 14.73 -4.27
CA HIS A 433 25.61 14.31 -5.58
C HIS A 433 26.04 15.51 -6.45
N VAL A 434 25.20 16.56 -6.56
CA VAL A 434 25.57 17.76 -7.34
C VAL A 434 26.78 18.47 -6.72
N GLU A 435 26.89 18.48 -5.39
CA GLU A 435 28.07 18.98 -4.67
C GLU A 435 29.33 18.19 -5.05
N GLY A 436 29.22 16.86 -5.16
CA GLY A 436 30.29 16.00 -5.66
C GLY A 436 30.70 16.32 -7.09
N ASN A 437 29.73 16.53 -8.00
CA ASN A 437 29.99 16.95 -9.38
C ASN A 437 30.79 18.26 -9.43
N LYS A 438 30.47 19.22 -8.54
CA LYS A 438 31.22 20.46 -8.41
C LYS A 438 32.67 20.20 -8.00
N HIS A 439 32.91 19.37 -6.98
CA HIS A 439 34.26 19.05 -6.52
C HIS A 439 35.08 18.32 -7.59
N GLU A 440 34.45 17.42 -8.36
CA GLU A 440 35.07 16.72 -9.47
C GLU A 440 35.56 17.70 -10.55
N LEU A 441 34.76 18.71 -10.89
CA LEU A 441 35.13 19.73 -11.88
C LEU A 441 36.18 20.72 -11.39
N HIS A 442 36.33 20.88 -10.06
CA HIS A 442 37.46 21.62 -9.46
C HIS A 442 38.70 20.72 -9.26
N GLU A 443 38.69 19.49 -9.81
CA GLU A 443 39.76 18.49 -9.68
C GLU A 443 40.06 18.09 -8.22
N LYS A 444 39.14 18.35 -7.29
CA LYS A 444 39.25 17.96 -5.88
C LYS A 444 38.65 16.57 -5.68
N ILE A 445 39.38 15.57 -6.16
CA ILE A 445 38.87 14.19 -6.26
C ILE A 445 38.46 13.61 -4.89
N GLN A 446 39.24 13.89 -3.83
CA GLN A 446 38.94 13.37 -2.48
C GLN A 446 37.64 13.96 -1.92
N ASP A 447 37.42 15.27 -2.10
CA ASP A 447 36.20 15.94 -1.66
C ASP A 447 34.99 15.46 -2.46
N ALA A 448 35.16 15.21 -3.77
CA ALA A 448 34.10 14.68 -4.64
C ALA A 448 33.66 13.28 -4.19
N VAL A 449 34.63 12.39 -3.94
CA VAL A 449 34.37 11.04 -3.42
C VAL A 449 33.65 11.11 -2.06
N ALA A 450 34.10 11.97 -1.15
CA ALA A 450 33.45 12.16 0.14
C ALA A 450 31.99 12.64 0.01
N ALA A 451 31.73 13.60 -0.88
CA ALA A 451 30.38 14.09 -1.15
C ALA A 451 29.46 13.00 -1.72
N TYR A 452 29.95 12.20 -2.67
CA TYR A 452 29.19 11.07 -3.21
C TYR A 452 28.94 9.97 -2.17
N PHE A 453 29.91 9.68 -1.29
CA PHE A 453 29.72 8.74 -0.18
C PHE A 453 28.66 9.24 0.81
N ASN A 454 28.67 10.54 1.14
CA ASN A 454 27.64 11.14 1.96
C ASN A 454 26.26 11.02 1.30
N ALA A 455 26.17 11.16 -0.04
CA ALA A 455 24.92 10.94 -0.77
C ALA A 455 24.39 9.50 -0.61
N ILE A 456 25.25 8.49 -0.77
CA ILE A 456 24.88 7.07 -0.59
C ILE A 456 24.52 6.76 0.87
N SER A 457 25.15 7.45 1.82
CA SER A 457 24.86 7.31 3.24
C SER A 457 23.46 7.85 3.59
N MET A 458 22.95 8.82 2.82
CA MET A 458 21.57 9.30 2.92
C MET A 458 20.59 8.38 2.20
N GLU A 459 20.90 7.99 0.96
CA GLU A 459 20.08 7.09 0.15
C GLU A 459 20.94 5.96 -0.43
N VAL A 460 20.83 4.78 0.17
CA VAL A 460 21.63 3.60 -0.19
C VAL A 460 21.41 3.17 -1.65
N GLU A 461 20.23 3.47 -2.21
CA GLU A 461 19.85 3.12 -3.58
C GLU A 461 20.17 4.21 -4.62
N HIS A 462 20.90 5.27 -4.24
CA HIS A 462 21.18 6.39 -5.15
C HIS A 462 22.20 6.01 -6.25
N VAL A 463 21.67 5.55 -7.40
CA VAL A 463 22.45 5.07 -8.55
C VAL A 463 23.45 6.10 -9.10
N PRO A 464 23.09 7.39 -9.32
CA PRO A 464 24.02 8.36 -9.90
C PRO A 464 25.33 8.50 -9.12
N SER A 465 25.28 8.59 -7.78
CA SER A 465 26.51 8.66 -6.96
C SER A 465 27.34 7.38 -7.00
N LYS A 466 26.72 6.19 -7.08
CA LYS A 466 27.48 4.93 -7.24
C LYS A 466 28.24 4.91 -8.55
N VAL A 467 27.61 5.37 -9.64
CA VAL A 467 28.24 5.49 -10.95
C VAL A 467 29.38 6.51 -10.93
N SER A 468 29.18 7.70 -10.35
CA SER A 468 30.23 8.72 -10.25
C SER A 468 31.42 8.28 -9.38
N ILE A 469 31.18 7.56 -8.26
CA ILE A 469 32.27 6.96 -7.47
C ILE A 469 33.03 5.94 -8.30
N GLY A 470 32.31 5.04 -8.99
CA GLY A 470 32.93 4.04 -9.88
C GLY A 470 33.80 4.68 -10.97
N ALA A 471 33.30 5.75 -11.59
CA ALA A 471 34.00 6.53 -12.61
C ALA A 471 35.25 7.25 -12.07
N LEU A 472 35.17 7.85 -10.88
CA LEU A 472 36.32 8.52 -10.26
C LEU A 472 37.38 7.51 -9.81
N LEU A 473 36.98 6.41 -9.17
CA LEU A 473 37.89 5.39 -8.69
C LEU A 473 38.60 4.67 -9.84
N SER A 474 37.94 4.46 -10.99
CA SER A 474 38.60 3.89 -12.17
C SER A 474 39.70 4.81 -12.72
N LYS A 475 39.58 6.13 -12.59
CA LYS A 475 40.63 7.08 -12.98
C LYS A 475 41.82 7.13 -12.02
N GLN A 476 41.64 6.76 -10.75
CA GLN A 476 42.70 6.81 -9.72
C GLN A 476 43.74 5.68 -9.84
N GLY A 477 43.51 4.68 -10.69
CA GLY A 477 44.47 3.63 -11.04
C GLY A 477 44.13 2.22 -10.52
N PRO A 478 45.02 1.24 -10.76
CA PRO A 478 44.70 -0.19 -10.67
C PRO A 478 44.29 -0.67 -9.27
N LYS A 479 44.78 0.00 -8.22
CA LYS A 479 44.46 -0.34 -6.81
C LYS A 479 42.97 -0.17 -6.48
N PHE A 480 42.28 0.73 -7.18
CA PHE A 480 40.89 1.06 -6.90
C PHE A 480 39.90 0.33 -7.82
N LEU A 481 40.37 -0.37 -8.85
CA LEU A 481 39.53 -1.08 -9.82
C LEU A 481 38.57 -2.11 -9.18
N PRO A 482 38.95 -2.91 -8.16
CA PRO A 482 38.02 -3.83 -7.52
C PRO A 482 36.86 -3.09 -6.84
N VAL A 483 37.15 -1.97 -6.19
CA VAL A 483 36.14 -1.14 -5.50
C VAL A 483 35.25 -0.43 -6.52
N ALA A 484 35.82 0.12 -7.59
CA ALA A 484 35.09 0.72 -8.69
C ALA A 484 34.09 -0.27 -9.31
N ARG A 485 34.56 -1.49 -9.60
CA ARG A 485 33.72 -2.59 -10.10
C ARG A 485 32.57 -2.91 -9.16
N CYS A 486 32.81 -2.99 -7.84
CA CYS A 486 31.75 -3.24 -6.87
C CYS A 486 30.64 -2.18 -6.91
N PHE A 487 30.99 -0.88 -6.94
CA PHE A 487 30.00 0.19 -7.02
C PHE A 487 29.22 0.17 -8.33
N LEU A 488 29.90 -0.10 -9.44
CA LEU A 488 29.26 -0.17 -10.77
C LEU A 488 28.35 -1.40 -10.89
N SER A 489 28.78 -2.57 -10.41
CA SER A 489 27.93 -3.77 -10.36
C SER A 489 26.73 -3.58 -9.44
N ASP A 490 26.88 -2.86 -8.32
CA ASP A 490 25.76 -2.53 -7.44
C ASP A 490 24.81 -1.51 -8.09
N ALA A 491 25.34 -0.53 -8.83
CA ALA A 491 24.54 0.38 -9.63
C ALA A 491 23.71 -0.37 -10.69
N LEU A 492 24.31 -1.34 -11.40
CA LEU A 492 23.63 -2.19 -12.38
C LEU A 492 22.63 -3.17 -11.76
N ARG A 493 22.89 -3.63 -10.53
CA ARG A 493 21.90 -4.42 -9.78
C ARG A 493 20.64 -3.61 -9.50
N LEU A 494 20.80 -2.32 -9.18
CA LEU A 494 19.70 -1.40 -8.95
C LEU A 494 19.04 -0.97 -10.26
N GLU A 495 19.80 -0.51 -11.24
CA GLU A 495 19.33 -0.06 -12.57
C GLU A 495 20.09 -0.78 -13.68
N PRO A 496 19.60 -1.94 -14.15
CA PRO A 496 20.31 -2.78 -15.13
C PRO A 496 20.48 -2.12 -16.51
N THR A 497 19.60 -1.16 -16.81
CA THR A 497 19.55 -0.42 -18.07
C THR A 497 20.32 0.90 -18.01
N ASN A 498 21.15 1.13 -16.98
CA ASN A 498 21.93 2.35 -16.85
C ASN A 498 23.17 2.31 -17.78
N ARG A 499 23.15 3.09 -18.85
CA ARG A 499 24.23 3.11 -19.85
C ARG A 499 25.58 3.55 -19.30
N MET A 500 25.59 4.53 -18.39
CA MET A 500 26.84 5.07 -17.82
C MET A 500 27.52 4.07 -16.91
N ALA A 501 26.74 3.28 -16.16
CA ALA A 501 27.28 2.20 -15.34
C ALA A 501 27.96 1.12 -16.20
N TRP A 502 27.35 0.72 -17.33
CA TRP A 502 27.96 -0.20 -18.29
C TRP A 502 29.22 0.37 -18.93
N PHE A 503 29.19 1.64 -19.35
CA PHE A 503 30.35 2.31 -19.94
C PHE A 503 31.55 2.33 -18.98
N TYR A 504 31.35 2.78 -17.73
CA TYR A 504 32.45 2.82 -16.76
C TYR A 504 32.89 1.42 -16.30
N LEU A 505 32.00 0.43 -16.33
CA LEU A 505 32.38 -0.96 -16.06
C LEU A 505 33.28 -1.51 -17.17
N GLY A 506 32.98 -1.17 -18.43
CA GLY A 506 33.84 -1.46 -19.58
C GLY A 506 35.22 -0.81 -19.45
N GLU A 507 35.27 0.44 -18.99
CA GLU A 507 36.54 1.14 -18.72
C GLU A 507 37.37 0.45 -17.63
N VAL A 508 36.71 0.01 -16.55
CA VAL A 508 37.36 -0.77 -15.48
C VAL A 508 37.89 -2.10 -16.00
N HIS A 509 37.12 -2.83 -16.81
CA HIS A 509 37.56 -4.09 -17.41
C HIS A 509 38.72 -3.90 -18.40
N LYS A 510 38.70 -2.83 -19.19
CA LYS A 510 39.77 -2.45 -20.10
C LYS A 510 41.08 -2.20 -19.35
N GLN A 511 41.04 -1.46 -18.25
CA GLN A 511 42.21 -1.19 -17.41
C GLN A 511 42.72 -2.44 -16.67
N ASP A 512 41.84 -3.39 -16.36
CA ASP A 512 42.20 -4.69 -15.77
C ASP A 512 42.68 -5.72 -16.83
N GLY A 513 42.76 -5.33 -18.10
CA GLY A 513 43.22 -6.18 -19.22
C GLY A 513 42.19 -7.19 -19.75
N ARG A 514 40.94 -7.18 -19.24
CA ARG A 514 39.85 -8.04 -19.71
C ARG A 514 39.14 -7.39 -20.91
N LEU A 515 39.78 -7.46 -22.07
CA LEU A 515 39.30 -6.78 -23.28
C LEU A 515 37.96 -7.33 -23.82
N ALA A 516 37.71 -8.64 -23.66
CA ALA A 516 36.44 -9.24 -24.09
C ALA A 516 35.26 -8.70 -23.27
N ASP A 517 35.35 -8.78 -21.93
CA ASP A 517 34.32 -8.23 -21.04
C ASP A 517 34.13 -6.71 -21.24
N ALA A 518 35.21 -5.98 -21.53
CA ALA A 518 35.15 -4.56 -21.84
C ALA A 518 34.36 -4.30 -23.13
N ALA A 519 34.61 -5.07 -24.19
CA ALA A 519 33.88 -4.96 -25.44
C ALA A 519 32.38 -5.25 -25.26
N ASP A 520 32.03 -6.29 -24.50
CA ASP A 520 30.64 -6.62 -24.19
C ASP A 520 29.95 -5.48 -23.42
N CYS A 521 30.64 -4.89 -22.43
CA CYS A 521 30.12 -3.75 -21.67
C CYS A 521 29.91 -2.51 -22.53
N PHE A 522 30.85 -2.19 -23.43
CA PHE A 522 30.72 -1.06 -24.33
C PHE A 522 29.61 -1.27 -25.37
N GLN A 523 29.44 -2.49 -25.86
CA GLN A 523 28.34 -2.85 -26.75
C GLN A 523 26.99 -2.68 -26.05
N ALA A 524 26.87 -3.16 -24.80
CA ALA A 524 25.67 -2.97 -24.01
C ALA A 524 25.37 -1.48 -23.75
N ALA A 525 26.39 -0.68 -23.41
CA ALA A 525 26.23 0.77 -23.21
C ALA A 525 25.73 1.49 -24.46
N SER A 526 26.27 1.13 -25.64
CA SER A 526 25.84 1.69 -26.93
C SER A 526 24.39 1.31 -27.28
N MET A 527 24.00 0.04 -27.10
CA MET A 527 22.61 -0.39 -27.34
C MET A 527 21.61 0.30 -26.39
N LEU A 528 22.03 0.59 -25.16
CA LEU A 528 21.20 1.28 -24.19
C LEU A 528 21.10 2.79 -24.46
N GLU A 529 22.11 3.42 -25.04
CA GLU A 529 22.08 4.84 -25.44
C GLU A 529 21.01 5.11 -26.51
N ASP A 530 20.85 4.20 -27.47
CA ASP A 530 19.81 4.30 -28.51
C ASP A 530 18.38 4.19 -27.95
N SER A 531 18.24 3.78 -26.68
CA SER A 531 16.97 3.52 -26.02
C SER A 531 16.86 4.17 -24.63
N ASP A 532 17.70 5.18 -24.34
CA ASP A 532 17.77 5.85 -23.04
C ASP A 532 16.72 6.97 -22.93
N PRO A 533 15.70 6.85 -22.05
CA PRO A 533 14.73 7.92 -21.84
C PRO A 533 15.35 9.09 -21.07
N VAL A 534 14.79 10.29 -21.25
CA VAL A 534 15.24 11.49 -20.50
C VAL A 534 15.00 11.39 -18.99
N GLU A 535 14.13 10.50 -18.56
CA GLU A 535 13.87 10.15 -17.17
C GLU A 535 13.57 8.65 -17.06
N SER A 536 14.00 8.01 -15.97
CA SER A 536 13.79 6.58 -15.77
C SER A 536 12.29 6.24 -15.76
N PHE A 537 11.89 5.16 -16.45
CA PHE A 537 10.50 4.68 -16.46
C PHE A 537 9.99 4.28 -15.07
N ARG A 538 10.89 4.10 -14.10
CA ARG A 538 10.54 3.87 -12.68
C ARG A 538 9.88 5.07 -12.00
N SER A 539 9.91 6.24 -12.63
CA SER A 539 9.24 7.45 -12.15
C SER A 539 7.73 7.48 -12.44
N LEU A 540 7.22 6.50 -13.21
CA LEU A 540 5.82 6.40 -13.61
C LEU A 540 4.95 5.67 -12.59
#